data_AF-A0A965GPI1-F1
#
_entry.id   AF-A0A965GPI1-F1
#
_cell.length_a   1.000
_cell.length_b   1.000
_cell.length_c   1.000
_cell.angle_alpha   90.00
_cell.angle_beta   90.00
_cell.angle_gamma   90.00
#
_symmetry.space_group_name_H-M   'P 1'
#
loop_
_entity.id
_entity.type
_entity.pdbx_description
1 polymer ?
#
loop_
_entity_poly.entity_id
_entity_poly.type
_entity_poly.pdbx_seq_one_letter_code
_entity_poly.pdbx_strand_id
1 'polypeptide(L)'
;MARRNRTIILLSAAVVIAGLAGFWLFARGDASDGAGSFGETEELPLQVPLADTTDLRAQFDAELHAIKDNHSRALYEKWIGQIGANGIIDVLNNGEYKGCHDVAHDLGKVIYDQTFDVGTTLRVCEDVCSSGCMHGTLMEFFGATDQQVDGITEADEHTTLDTVKERIHSICGAEDGTGGNAVMRENWRVGDCVHAVGHAVMFLANYDIPLAISYCDLLDSEQLSYYCATGAYMEYVVNHDTPSPVTVDGLMQPCAGADYPAACFHYRFPNALGTYYAAGGAFKDLVNACLTLSGNDQLGCFHGIGNGHYLPAVRGQATLGQLCAYGNHDDQYVCTEGLIERMGRYNPDKAVAQCDTVDAGWQRDLCLAAAGRGLYDPSKPFDLYQK
;
A
#
# COMPACT_ATOMS: atom_id res chain seq x y z
N MET A 1 -31.94 -61.48 22.38
CA MET A 1 -31.80 -62.54 23.40
C MET A 1 -30.34 -62.97 23.47
N ALA A 2 -29.73 -62.84 24.67
CA ALA A 2 -28.60 -63.63 25.24
C ALA A 2 -27.31 -63.87 24.42
N ARG A 3 -26.08 -63.82 24.93
CA ARG A 3 -25.50 -63.63 26.28
C ARG A 3 -23.98 -63.45 26.10
N ARG A 4 -23.45 -62.36 26.69
CA ARG A 4 -22.25 -62.29 27.56
C ARG A 4 -21.39 -63.57 27.69
N ASN A 5 -20.08 -63.39 27.57
CA ASN A 5 -19.14 -63.97 28.53
C ASN A 5 -18.05 -62.96 28.92
N ARG A 6 -17.86 -62.82 30.23
CA ARG A 6 -16.84 -62.01 30.91
C ARG A 6 -15.67 -62.93 31.27
N THR A 7 -14.45 -62.41 31.21
CA THR A 7 -13.38 -62.87 32.10
C THR A 7 -12.63 -61.67 32.64
N ILE A 8 -12.55 -61.64 33.97
CA ILE A 8 -11.88 -60.68 34.84
C ILE A 8 -10.48 -61.21 35.12
N ILE A 9 -9.43 -60.39 35.02
CA ILE A 9 -8.21 -60.57 35.80
C ILE A 9 -7.81 -59.20 36.38
N LEU A 10 -7.84 -59.14 37.71
CA LEU A 10 -7.25 -58.12 38.56
C LEU A 10 -5.76 -58.43 38.73
N LEU A 11 -4.89 -57.41 38.66
CA LEU A 11 -3.63 -57.39 39.40
C LEU A 11 -3.30 -55.95 39.77
N SER A 12 -3.27 -55.74 41.08
CA SER A 12 -2.94 -54.51 41.79
C SER A 12 -1.41 -54.37 41.90
N ALA A 13 -0.88 -53.18 41.72
CA ALA A 13 0.27 -52.69 42.49
C ALA A 13 0.37 -51.16 42.37
N ALA A 14 0.26 -50.49 43.52
CA ALA A 14 0.49 -49.07 43.69
C ALA A 14 2.00 -48.76 43.64
N VAL A 15 2.37 -47.65 43.01
CA VAL A 15 3.64 -46.94 43.27
C VAL A 15 3.33 -45.45 43.42
N VAL A 16 4.09 -44.88 44.35
CA VAL A 16 3.91 -43.64 45.11
C VAL A 16 4.27 -42.37 44.33
N ILE A 17 3.59 -41.30 44.74
CA ILE A 17 3.68 -39.88 44.40
C ILE A 17 5.08 -39.27 44.58
N ALA A 18 5.52 -38.48 43.60
CA ALA A 18 6.31 -37.22 43.70
C ALA A 18 6.63 -36.78 42.26
N GLY A 19 6.52 -35.55 41.79
CA GLY A 19 6.21 -34.23 42.32
C GLY A 19 6.33 -33.24 41.14
N LEU A 20 6.22 -31.95 41.43
CA LEU A 20 6.41 -30.79 40.53
C LEU A 20 5.16 -30.34 39.75
N ALA A 21 4.39 -29.51 40.45
CA ALA A 21 3.68 -28.40 39.85
C ALA A 21 4.68 -27.46 39.15
N GLY A 22 4.45 -27.22 37.86
CA GLY A 22 5.01 -26.11 37.08
C GLY A 22 3.88 -25.59 36.20
N PHE A 23 3.22 -24.50 36.62
CA PHE A 23 3.40 -23.19 36.01
C PHE A 23 3.17 -23.18 34.49
N TRP A 24 1.93 -22.98 34.07
CA TRP A 24 1.58 -22.37 32.79
C TRP A 24 0.46 -21.35 33.04
N LEU A 25 0.87 -20.18 33.54
CA LEU A 25 0.17 -18.93 33.31
C LEU A 25 0.51 -18.51 31.88
N PHE A 26 -0.44 -18.63 30.95
CA PHE A 26 -0.40 -17.82 29.73
C PHE A 26 -0.76 -16.39 30.13
N ALA A 27 0.28 -15.62 30.46
CA ALA A 27 0.19 -14.17 30.50
C ALA A 27 -0.12 -13.67 29.08
N ARG A 28 -1.12 -12.79 28.98
CA ARG A 28 -1.30 -11.89 27.85
C ARG A 28 0.00 -11.10 27.70
N GLY A 29 0.68 -11.25 26.57
CA GLY A 29 1.76 -10.36 26.19
C GLY A 29 1.14 -9.04 25.78
N ASP A 30 1.38 -8.02 26.58
CA ASP A 30 1.15 -6.63 26.21
C ASP A 30 1.99 -6.33 24.95
N ALA A 31 1.32 -5.81 23.93
CA ALA A 31 1.95 -5.23 22.76
C ALA A 31 2.37 -3.80 23.11
N SER A 32 3.53 -3.68 23.76
CA SER A 32 4.31 -2.45 23.86
C SER A 32 5.72 -2.85 24.28
N ASP A 33 6.72 -2.19 23.71
CA ASP A 33 8.17 -2.36 23.96
C ASP A 33 8.91 -3.20 22.91
N GLY A 34 8.87 -2.71 21.68
CA GLY A 34 9.87 -2.96 20.64
C GLY A 34 10.63 -1.69 20.27
N ALA A 35 10.99 -0.85 21.26
CA ALA A 35 11.95 0.23 21.04
C ALA A 35 13.34 -0.40 20.91
N GLY A 36 13.80 -0.61 19.68
CA GLY A 36 15.19 -0.93 19.38
C GLY A 36 16.08 0.16 19.97
N SER A 37 16.95 -0.22 20.91
CA SER A 37 17.95 0.70 21.46
C SER A 37 19.03 0.96 20.41
N PHE A 38 18.86 2.02 19.63
CA PHE A 38 19.95 2.60 18.86
C PHE A 38 20.87 3.39 19.79
N GLY A 39 22.17 3.37 19.48
CA GLY A 39 23.18 4.14 20.19
C GLY A 39 22.85 5.63 20.21
N GLU A 40 23.37 6.30 21.23
CA GLU A 40 23.30 7.74 21.52
C GLU A 40 22.90 8.65 20.34
N THR A 41 21.68 9.20 20.40
CA THR A 41 21.26 10.54 19.93
C THR A 41 21.95 11.07 18.67
N GLU A 42 21.77 10.43 17.52
CA GLU A 42 21.99 11.12 16.24
C GLU A 42 20.75 11.98 15.97
N GLU A 43 20.89 13.30 16.10
CA GLU A 43 19.83 14.24 15.81
C GLU A 43 19.45 14.12 14.33
N LEU A 44 18.19 13.80 14.03
CA LEU A 44 17.72 13.71 12.65
C LEU A 44 17.95 15.05 11.95
N PRO A 45 18.38 15.07 10.68
CA PRO A 45 18.58 16.32 9.98
C PRO A 45 17.25 17.02 9.72
N LEU A 46 17.34 18.31 9.42
CA LEU A 46 16.20 19.16 9.06
C LEU A 46 15.16 19.27 10.18
N GLN A 47 15.58 19.14 11.43
CA GLN A 47 14.71 19.32 12.59
C GLN A 47 14.81 20.74 13.13
N VAL A 48 13.67 21.36 13.40
CA VAL A 48 13.58 22.65 14.11
C VAL A 48 12.63 22.49 15.29
N PRO A 49 12.89 23.09 16.48
CA PRO A 49 11.97 22.99 17.61
C PRO A 49 10.57 23.47 17.26
N LEU A 50 9.57 22.57 17.32
CA LEU A 50 8.19 22.87 16.91
C LEU A 50 7.55 24.01 17.70
N ALA A 51 7.96 24.20 18.96
CA ALA A 51 7.50 25.30 19.81
C ALA A 51 7.86 26.67 19.23
N ASP A 52 9.01 26.76 18.52
CA ASP A 52 9.55 28.02 17.99
C ASP A 52 8.97 28.37 16.61
N THR A 53 8.26 27.43 15.97
CA THR A 53 7.80 27.55 14.58
C THR A 53 6.29 27.68 14.42
N THR A 54 5.53 27.84 15.52
CA THR A 54 4.05 27.83 15.50
C THR A 54 3.45 28.79 14.46
N ASP A 55 3.86 30.06 14.46
CA ASP A 55 3.33 31.07 13.52
C ASP A 55 3.77 30.84 12.08
N LEU A 56 4.96 30.26 11.88
CA LEU A 56 5.50 29.93 10.56
C LEU A 56 4.80 28.70 9.97
N ARG A 57 4.51 27.70 10.80
CA ARG A 57 3.73 26.52 10.40
C ARG A 57 2.31 26.90 9.99
N ALA A 58 1.67 27.82 10.70
CA ALA A 58 0.35 28.34 10.31
C ALA A 58 0.39 29.10 8.96
N GLN A 59 1.49 29.81 8.66
CA GLN A 59 1.67 30.47 7.36
C GLN A 59 1.91 29.46 6.24
N PHE A 60 2.79 28.48 6.47
CA PHE A 60 3.01 27.37 5.55
C PHE A 60 1.72 26.61 5.25
N ASP A 61 0.94 26.28 6.28
CA ASP A 61 -0.37 25.63 6.14
C ASP A 61 -1.32 26.41 5.23
N ALA A 62 -1.43 27.73 5.44
CA ALA A 62 -2.24 28.60 4.60
C ALA A 62 -1.75 28.67 3.14
N GLU A 63 -0.43 28.66 2.91
CA GLU A 63 0.16 28.63 1.57
C GLU A 63 -0.08 27.28 0.89
N LEU A 64 0.07 26.17 1.62
CA LEU A 64 -0.17 24.81 1.11
C LEU A 64 -1.63 24.65 0.68
N HIS A 65 -2.59 25.11 1.48
CA HIS A 65 -4.02 25.13 1.12
C HIS A 65 -4.35 25.97 -0.11
N ALA A 66 -3.50 26.94 -0.47
CA ALA A 66 -3.70 27.78 -1.64
C ALA A 66 -3.19 27.16 -2.94
N ILE A 67 -2.38 26.09 -2.87
CA ILE A 67 -1.90 25.37 -4.05
C ILE A 67 -3.08 24.63 -4.71
N LYS A 68 -3.17 24.74 -6.03
CA LYS A 68 -4.28 24.17 -6.83
C LYS A 68 -3.90 22.90 -7.58
N ASP A 69 -2.61 22.61 -7.71
CA ASP A 69 -2.07 21.37 -8.26
C ASP A 69 -1.44 20.54 -7.12
N ASN A 70 -1.01 19.32 -7.43
CA ASN A 70 -0.42 18.42 -6.44
C ASN A 70 1.09 18.65 -6.28
N HIS A 71 1.66 19.74 -6.83
CA HIS A 71 3.10 19.98 -6.84
C HIS A 71 3.50 21.03 -5.80
N SER A 72 4.03 20.56 -4.68
CA SER A 72 4.39 21.37 -3.52
C SER A 72 5.91 21.53 -3.33
N ARG A 73 6.74 20.98 -4.23
CA ARG A 73 8.22 21.01 -4.11
C ARG A 73 8.79 22.41 -3.84
N ALA A 74 8.44 23.40 -4.66
CA ALA A 74 8.93 24.77 -4.48
C ALA A 74 8.47 25.40 -3.15
N LEU A 75 7.30 25.03 -2.66
CA LEU A 75 6.82 25.46 -1.36
C LEU A 75 7.66 24.82 -0.24
N TYR A 76 7.90 23.51 -0.31
CA TYR A 76 8.71 22.83 0.70
C TYR A 76 10.16 23.33 0.71
N GLU A 77 10.78 23.55 -0.45
CA GLU A 77 12.12 24.15 -0.55
C GLU A 77 12.20 25.52 0.15
N LYS A 78 11.14 26.35 0.01
CA LYS A 78 11.04 27.64 0.69
C LYS A 78 10.94 27.51 2.22
N TRP A 79 10.24 26.49 2.72
CA TRP A 79 9.85 26.41 4.13
C TRP A 79 10.73 25.46 4.96
N ILE A 80 11.37 24.46 4.37
CA ILE A 80 12.08 23.41 5.10
C ILE A 80 13.24 23.95 5.95
N GLY A 81 13.92 25.01 5.50
CA GLY A 81 14.95 25.69 6.31
C GLY A 81 14.41 26.56 7.45
N GLN A 82 13.12 26.90 7.44
CA GLN A 82 12.47 27.77 8.42
C GLN A 82 11.73 26.99 9.50
N ILE A 83 11.03 25.91 9.11
CA ILE A 83 10.19 25.12 10.02
C ILE A 83 10.67 23.67 10.18
N GLY A 84 11.73 23.28 9.47
CA GLY A 84 12.20 21.90 9.44
C GLY A 84 11.27 20.96 8.65
N ALA A 85 11.78 19.78 8.33
CA ALA A 85 10.98 18.67 7.82
C ALA A 85 9.91 18.27 8.85
N ASN A 86 10.24 18.24 10.14
CA ASN A 86 9.29 17.95 11.21
C ASN A 86 8.16 18.98 11.31
N GLY A 87 8.42 20.26 11.03
CA GLY A 87 7.37 21.26 11.00
C GLY A 87 6.43 21.11 9.81
N ILE A 88 6.95 20.72 8.64
CA ILE A 88 6.11 20.37 7.48
C ILE A 88 5.29 19.12 7.78
N ILE A 89 5.91 18.07 8.33
CA ILE A 89 5.26 16.81 8.70
C ILE A 89 4.15 17.04 9.72
N ASP A 90 4.38 17.85 10.75
CA ASP A 90 3.36 18.18 11.74
C ASP A 90 2.13 18.82 11.07
N VAL A 91 2.35 19.74 10.13
CA VAL A 91 1.25 20.36 9.37
C VAL A 91 0.52 19.31 8.53
N LEU A 92 1.23 18.46 7.79
CA LEU A 92 0.63 17.41 6.95
C LEU A 92 -0.19 16.39 7.78
N ASN A 93 0.31 15.99 8.95
CA ASN A 93 -0.37 15.01 9.81
C ASN A 93 -1.60 15.58 10.53
N ASN A 94 -1.58 16.89 10.83
CA ASN A 94 -2.67 17.56 11.55
C ASN A 94 -3.69 18.20 10.61
N GLY A 95 -3.37 18.37 9.32
CA GLY A 95 -4.26 18.96 8.33
C GLY A 95 -5.10 17.94 7.58
N GLU A 96 -6.34 18.29 7.26
CA GLU A 96 -7.21 17.50 6.39
C GLU A 96 -6.95 17.84 4.91
N TYR A 97 -5.81 17.41 4.36
CA TYR A 97 -5.48 17.65 2.95
C TYR A 97 -6.06 16.58 2.03
N LYS A 98 -6.97 16.98 1.14
CA LYS A 98 -7.32 16.14 -0.01
C LYS A 98 -6.06 15.99 -0.88
N GLY A 99 -5.57 14.76 -1.03
CA GLY A 99 -4.32 14.50 -1.75
C GLY A 99 -3.06 14.61 -0.89
N CYS A 100 -3.16 14.53 0.45
CA CYS A 100 -2.01 14.44 1.38
C CYS A 100 -0.89 13.53 0.83
N HIS A 101 -1.27 12.37 0.32
CA HIS A 101 -0.34 11.40 -0.24
C HIS A 101 0.50 11.98 -1.39
N ASP A 102 -0.17 12.56 -2.39
CA ASP A 102 0.47 13.11 -3.58
C ASP A 102 1.36 14.31 -3.22
N VAL A 103 0.87 15.20 -2.36
CA VAL A 103 1.69 16.36 -1.91
C VAL A 103 2.86 15.92 -1.04
N ALA A 104 2.78 14.79 -0.33
CA ALA A 104 3.89 14.29 0.47
C ALA A 104 5.01 13.70 -0.38
N HIS A 105 4.75 13.31 -1.64
CA HIS A 105 5.82 12.89 -2.57
C HIS A 105 6.88 13.98 -2.69
N ASP A 106 6.47 15.23 -2.88
CA ASP A 106 7.42 16.33 -3.03
C ASP A 106 8.23 16.61 -1.74
N LEU A 107 7.70 16.26 -0.56
CA LEU A 107 8.44 16.39 0.69
C LEU A 107 9.59 15.39 0.73
N GLY A 108 9.31 14.13 0.37
CA GLY A 108 10.32 13.08 0.27
C GLY A 108 11.46 13.43 -0.69
N LYS A 109 11.13 14.02 -1.84
CA LYS A 109 12.11 14.51 -2.83
C LYS A 109 13.00 15.61 -2.25
N VAL A 110 12.40 16.61 -1.60
CA VAL A 110 13.15 17.75 -1.01
C VAL A 110 14.06 17.32 0.14
N ILE A 111 13.63 16.36 0.96
CA ILE A 111 14.49 15.83 2.04
C ILE A 111 15.63 15.00 1.44
N TYR A 112 15.34 14.17 0.43
CA TYR A 112 16.38 13.38 -0.24
C TYR A 112 17.43 14.27 -0.92
N ASP A 113 17.03 15.33 -1.62
CA ASP A 113 17.93 16.32 -2.23
C ASP A 113 18.89 16.99 -1.25
N GLN A 114 18.52 17.04 0.03
CA GLN A 114 19.35 17.67 1.07
C GLN A 114 20.24 16.68 1.80
N THR A 115 19.85 15.42 1.84
CA THR A 115 20.55 14.38 2.61
C THR A 115 21.37 13.45 1.73
N PHE A 116 20.95 13.22 0.48
CA PHE A 116 21.46 12.20 -0.44
C PHE A 116 21.54 10.79 0.18
N ASP A 117 20.78 10.55 1.24
CA ASP A 117 20.74 9.27 1.94
C ASP A 117 19.29 8.81 2.12
N VAL A 118 18.97 7.68 1.49
CA VAL A 118 17.65 7.06 1.57
C VAL A 118 17.34 6.70 3.02
N GLY A 119 18.28 6.11 3.76
CA GLY A 119 18.03 5.68 5.14
C GLY A 119 17.65 6.85 6.06
N THR A 120 18.38 7.95 5.97
CA THR A 120 18.13 9.18 6.71
C THR A 120 16.81 9.82 6.29
N THR A 121 16.55 9.91 4.99
CA THR A 121 15.28 10.46 4.49
C THR A 121 14.09 9.65 5.01
N LEU A 122 14.16 8.32 4.96
CA LEU A 122 13.10 7.44 5.46
C LEU A 122 12.86 7.61 6.96
N ARG A 123 13.92 7.79 7.77
CA ARG A 123 13.77 8.09 9.20
C ARG A 123 13.09 9.43 9.46
N VAL A 124 13.30 10.42 8.59
CA VAL A 124 12.59 11.71 8.68
C VAL A 124 11.14 11.57 8.22
N CYS A 125 10.90 10.82 7.14
CA CYS A 125 9.58 10.68 6.53
C CYS A 125 8.56 9.96 7.40
N GLU A 126 8.95 8.88 8.10
CA GLU A 126 8.00 7.95 8.75
C GLU A 126 6.80 7.60 7.83
N ASP A 127 5.62 7.26 8.36
CA ASP A 127 4.42 6.91 7.58
C ASP A 127 3.59 8.14 7.12
N VAL A 128 4.23 9.30 6.94
CA VAL A 128 3.53 10.56 6.63
C VAL A 128 2.70 10.44 5.35
N CYS A 129 1.43 10.81 5.47
CA CYS A 129 0.41 10.72 4.42
C CYS A 129 0.33 9.33 3.76
N SER A 130 0.30 8.25 4.55
CA SER A 130 0.22 6.87 4.04
C SER A 130 1.39 6.55 3.12
N SER A 131 2.60 6.61 3.67
CA SER A 131 3.88 6.45 2.96
C SER A 131 4.17 7.43 1.82
N GLY A 132 3.41 8.52 1.64
CA GLY A 132 3.63 9.44 0.52
C GLY A 132 5.04 10.07 0.52
N CYS A 133 5.57 10.42 1.69
CA CYS A 133 6.94 10.92 1.81
C CYS A 133 7.96 9.87 1.36
N MET A 134 7.79 8.61 1.77
CA MET A 134 8.65 7.50 1.33
C MET A 134 8.61 7.31 -0.20
N HIS A 135 7.42 7.41 -0.83
CA HIS A 135 7.30 7.29 -2.28
C HIS A 135 8.12 8.37 -2.99
N GLY A 136 8.02 9.61 -2.51
CA GLY A 136 8.81 10.74 -2.97
C GLY A 136 10.32 10.54 -2.91
N THR A 137 10.80 9.97 -1.80
CA THR A 137 12.21 9.60 -1.63
C THR A 137 12.67 8.62 -2.71
N LEU A 138 11.86 7.59 -2.99
CA LEU A 138 12.23 6.62 -4.02
C LEU A 138 12.15 7.22 -5.42
N MET A 139 11.15 8.06 -5.71
CA MET A 139 11.09 8.79 -6.98
C MET A 139 12.37 9.59 -7.24
N GLU A 140 12.88 10.33 -6.24
CA GLU A 140 14.12 11.11 -6.37
C GLU A 140 15.35 10.20 -6.44
N PHE A 141 15.43 9.14 -5.61
CA PHE A 141 16.54 8.18 -5.62
C PHE A 141 16.70 7.45 -6.97
N PHE A 142 15.60 7.04 -7.58
CA PHE A 142 15.62 6.37 -8.89
C PHE A 142 15.75 7.37 -10.06
N GLY A 143 15.32 8.63 -9.86
CA GLY A 143 15.49 9.73 -10.81
C GLY A 143 16.87 10.38 -10.80
N ALA A 144 17.59 10.30 -9.69
CA ALA A 144 18.93 10.84 -9.53
C ALA A 144 19.91 10.11 -10.45
N THR A 145 20.59 10.89 -11.30
CA THR A 145 21.69 10.39 -12.14
C THR A 145 22.89 10.01 -11.26
N ASP A 146 23.74 9.10 -11.74
CA ASP A 146 24.83 8.45 -10.99
C ASP A 146 25.84 9.39 -10.30
N GLN A 147 25.77 10.71 -10.51
CA GLN A 147 26.61 11.68 -9.80
C GLN A 147 26.20 11.93 -8.33
N GLN A 148 25.04 11.44 -7.87
CA GLN A 148 24.48 11.83 -6.58
C GLN A 148 24.11 10.68 -5.64
N VAL A 149 24.42 9.43 -6.02
CA VAL A 149 24.22 8.24 -5.16
C VAL A 149 25.59 7.76 -4.68
N ASP A 150 25.74 7.57 -3.37
CA ASP A 150 26.98 7.17 -2.70
C ASP A 150 27.82 6.14 -3.48
N GLY A 151 28.99 6.58 -3.97
CA GLY A 151 30.10 5.71 -4.36
C GLY A 151 30.03 5.00 -5.72
N ILE A 152 29.04 5.28 -6.57
CA ILE A 152 29.00 4.75 -7.95
C ILE A 152 29.53 5.82 -8.91
N THR A 153 30.79 5.71 -9.32
CA THR A 153 31.36 6.54 -10.38
C THR A 153 31.37 5.78 -11.70
N GLU A 154 30.61 6.20 -12.70
CA GLU A 154 31.15 6.82 -13.92
C GLU A 154 30.04 7.16 -14.94
N ALA A 155 30.44 8.00 -15.89
CA ALA A 155 29.65 8.77 -16.84
C ALA A 155 28.82 7.98 -17.85
N ASP A 156 27.75 8.62 -18.32
CA ASP A 156 27.05 8.39 -19.59
C ASP A 156 26.23 7.10 -19.75
N GLU A 157 25.50 6.65 -18.72
CA GLU A 157 24.35 5.76 -18.92
C GLU A 157 23.06 6.38 -18.35
N HIS A 158 22.07 6.55 -19.21
CA HIS A 158 20.68 6.62 -18.75
C HIS A 158 20.42 5.40 -17.88
N THR A 159 19.69 5.56 -16.77
CA THR A 159 19.17 4.45 -15.95
C THR A 159 18.72 3.30 -16.86
N THR A 160 19.54 2.25 -16.97
CA THR A 160 19.25 1.07 -17.80
C THR A 160 18.31 0.15 -17.02
N LEU A 161 17.55 -0.69 -17.72
CA LEU A 161 16.70 -1.73 -17.11
C LEU A 161 17.45 -2.53 -16.02
N ASP A 162 18.71 -2.89 -16.27
CA ASP A 162 19.52 -3.67 -15.34
C ASP A 162 19.89 -2.87 -14.08
N THR A 163 20.22 -1.57 -14.21
CA THR A 163 20.51 -0.71 -13.05
C THR A 163 19.26 -0.47 -12.18
N VAL A 164 18.06 -0.44 -12.78
CA VAL A 164 16.80 -0.34 -12.02
C VAL A 164 16.62 -1.57 -11.14
N LYS A 165 16.79 -2.78 -11.69
CA LYS A 165 16.62 -4.02 -10.94
C LYS A 165 17.56 -4.09 -9.73
N GLU A 166 18.85 -3.79 -9.91
CA GLU A 166 19.82 -3.79 -8.82
C GLU A 166 19.47 -2.78 -7.72
N ARG A 167 19.05 -1.56 -8.11
CA ARG A 167 18.60 -0.51 -7.17
C ARG A 167 17.34 -0.92 -6.41
N ILE A 168 16.41 -1.66 -7.02
CA ILE A 168 15.22 -2.16 -6.29
C ILE A 168 15.62 -3.18 -5.23
N HIS A 169 16.48 -4.14 -5.55
CA HIS A 169 16.94 -5.13 -4.57
C HIS A 169 17.74 -4.49 -3.43
N SER A 170 18.53 -3.45 -3.71
CA SER A 170 19.34 -2.76 -2.68
C SER A 170 18.48 -1.96 -1.70
N ILE A 171 17.28 -1.51 -2.09
CA ILE A 171 16.37 -0.75 -1.23
C ILE A 171 15.26 -1.62 -0.64
N CYS A 172 14.50 -2.35 -1.46
CA CYS A 172 13.32 -3.10 -1.01
C CYS A 172 13.65 -4.46 -0.41
N GLY A 173 14.77 -5.07 -0.81
CA GLY A 173 15.09 -6.45 -0.46
C GLY A 173 14.25 -7.47 -1.23
N ALA A 174 14.28 -8.71 -0.77
CA ALA A 174 13.52 -9.83 -1.30
C ALA A 174 12.20 -10.04 -0.55
N GLU A 175 11.30 -10.85 -1.12
CA GLU A 175 9.98 -11.14 -0.54
C GLU A 175 10.02 -11.76 0.86
N ASP A 176 11.05 -12.57 1.13
CA ASP A 176 11.26 -13.24 2.41
C ASP A 176 11.79 -12.31 3.51
N GLY A 177 11.92 -11.01 3.20
CA GLY A 177 12.41 -9.98 4.11
C GLY A 177 13.93 -9.93 4.23
N THR A 178 14.67 -10.62 3.35
CA THR A 178 16.14 -10.57 3.32
C THR A 178 16.67 -9.53 2.33
N GLY A 179 17.89 -9.02 2.55
CA GLY A 179 18.47 -7.97 1.70
C GLY A 179 17.76 -6.61 1.82
N GLY A 180 18.17 -5.60 1.04
CA GLY A 180 17.54 -4.27 1.05
C GLY A 180 18.07 -3.30 2.12
N ASN A 181 17.46 -2.12 2.20
CA ASN A 181 17.76 -1.09 3.19
C ASN A 181 17.11 -1.44 4.54
N ALA A 182 17.86 -1.33 5.64
CA ALA A 182 17.38 -1.71 6.97
C ALA A 182 16.20 -0.86 7.46
N VAL A 183 16.27 0.46 7.28
CA VAL A 183 15.19 1.37 7.66
C VAL A 183 13.92 1.07 6.87
N MET A 184 14.06 0.78 5.57
CA MET A 184 12.93 0.39 4.73
C MET A 184 12.22 -0.86 5.28
N ARG A 185 12.97 -1.93 5.57
CA ARG A 185 12.39 -3.18 6.06
C ARG A 185 11.79 -3.09 7.46
N GLU A 186 12.36 -2.25 8.32
CA GLU A 186 11.89 -2.08 9.70
C GLU A 186 10.56 -1.34 9.77
N ASN A 187 10.25 -0.49 8.78
CA ASN A 187 9.11 0.42 8.83
C ASN A 187 8.03 0.12 7.77
N TRP A 188 8.37 -0.55 6.66
CA TRP A 188 7.43 -0.86 5.58
C TRP A 188 7.53 -2.30 5.10
N ARG A 189 6.45 -2.78 4.48
CA ARG A 189 6.44 -4.08 3.82
C ARG A 189 7.18 -3.99 2.50
N VAL A 190 7.71 -5.11 2.02
CA VAL A 190 8.33 -5.16 0.69
C VAL A 190 7.36 -4.71 -0.42
N GLY A 191 6.07 -5.04 -0.28
CA GLY A 191 5.01 -4.60 -1.20
C GLY A 191 4.84 -3.08 -1.26
N ASP A 192 4.96 -2.39 -0.11
CA ASP A 192 4.95 -0.92 -0.05
C ASP A 192 6.12 -0.32 -0.82
N CYS A 193 7.31 -0.88 -0.59
CA CYS A 193 8.52 -0.40 -1.23
C CYS A 193 8.46 -0.57 -2.76
N VAL A 194 8.07 -1.76 -3.25
CA VAL A 194 7.97 -1.96 -4.70
C VAL A 194 6.80 -1.20 -5.31
N HIS A 195 5.72 -0.94 -4.57
CA HIS A 195 4.68 0.00 -5.00
C HIS A 195 5.26 1.42 -5.18
N ALA A 196 6.05 1.91 -4.24
CA ALA A 196 6.76 3.19 -4.37
C ALA A 196 7.74 3.21 -5.58
N VAL A 197 8.43 2.10 -5.84
CA VAL A 197 9.23 1.93 -7.08
C VAL A 197 8.35 2.07 -8.32
N GLY A 198 7.13 1.54 -8.30
CA GLY A 198 6.13 1.69 -9.36
C GLY A 198 5.94 3.14 -9.81
N HIS A 199 5.81 4.06 -8.84
CA HIS A 199 5.73 5.50 -9.14
C HIS A 199 6.96 5.99 -9.89
N ALA A 200 8.15 5.65 -9.37
CA ALA A 200 9.41 6.07 -9.97
C ALA A 200 9.56 5.55 -11.41
N VAL A 201 9.27 4.27 -11.68
CA VAL A 201 9.44 3.70 -13.02
C VAL A 201 8.41 4.23 -14.02
N MET A 202 7.20 4.59 -13.60
CA MET A 202 6.23 5.27 -14.47
C MET A 202 6.71 6.68 -14.84
N PHE A 203 7.27 7.41 -13.88
CA PHE A 203 7.88 8.71 -14.15
C PHE A 203 9.09 8.60 -15.10
N LEU A 204 10.00 7.65 -14.85
CA LEU A 204 11.17 7.38 -15.70
C LEU A 204 10.79 6.93 -17.11
N ALA A 205 9.70 6.18 -17.24
CA ALA A 205 9.15 5.77 -18.53
C ALA A 205 8.45 6.93 -19.28
N ASN A 206 8.45 8.15 -18.74
CA ASN A 206 7.73 9.30 -19.29
C ASN A 206 6.26 8.97 -19.55
N TYR A 207 5.63 8.28 -18.59
CA TYR A 207 4.24 7.86 -18.62
C TYR A 207 3.84 6.92 -19.78
N ASP A 208 4.82 6.23 -20.37
CA ASP A 208 4.59 5.10 -21.25
C ASP A 208 4.26 3.84 -20.43
N ILE A 209 2.98 3.44 -20.42
CA ILE A 209 2.50 2.30 -19.62
C ILE A 209 3.26 0.99 -19.96
N PRO A 210 3.33 0.55 -21.24
CA PRO A 210 4.06 -0.68 -21.56
C PRO A 210 5.51 -0.68 -21.06
N LEU A 211 6.23 0.43 -21.23
CA LEU A 211 7.61 0.55 -20.76
C LEU A 211 7.69 0.52 -19.23
N ALA A 212 6.82 1.26 -18.53
CA ALA A 212 6.77 1.27 -17.06
C ALA A 212 6.54 -0.13 -16.47
N ILE A 213 5.57 -0.87 -17.03
CA ILE A 213 5.26 -2.24 -16.60
C ILE A 213 6.43 -3.19 -16.92
N SER A 214 7.14 -2.98 -18.02
CA SER A 214 8.33 -3.79 -18.32
C SER A 214 9.46 -3.65 -17.28
N TYR A 215 9.56 -2.51 -16.59
CA TYR A 215 10.47 -2.36 -15.44
C TYR A 215 10.00 -3.19 -14.24
N CYS A 216 8.68 -3.22 -13.99
CA CYS A 216 8.12 -4.03 -12.89
C CYS A 216 8.32 -5.54 -13.12
N ASP A 217 8.25 -6.00 -14.37
CA ASP A 217 8.49 -7.39 -14.75
C ASP A 217 9.93 -7.87 -14.51
N LEU A 218 10.87 -6.97 -14.16
CA LEU A 218 12.23 -7.33 -13.75
C LEU A 218 12.30 -7.93 -12.35
N LEU A 219 11.26 -7.77 -11.54
CA LEU A 219 11.21 -8.28 -10.17
C LEU A 219 11.11 -9.81 -10.15
N ASP A 220 11.65 -10.40 -9.10
CA ASP A 220 11.88 -11.85 -9.04
C ASP A 220 10.60 -12.69 -8.82
N SER A 221 9.46 -12.04 -8.64
CA SER A 221 8.19 -12.70 -8.34
C SER A 221 6.98 -11.96 -8.90
N GLU A 222 5.89 -12.71 -9.10
CA GLU A 222 4.61 -12.16 -9.58
C GLU A 222 4.01 -11.17 -8.58
N GLN A 223 4.22 -11.37 -7.28
CA GLN A 223 3.69 -10.53 -6.21
C GLN A 223 4.36 -9.17 -6.19
N LEU A 224 5.69 -9.14 -6.32
CA LEU A 224 6.44 -7.88 -6.38
C LEU A 224 6.15 -7.14 -7.68
N SER A 225 6.10 -7.85 -8.82
CA SER A 225 5.72 -7.26 -10.11
C SER A 225 4.32 -6.64 -10.06
N TYR A 226 3.34 -7.34 -9.47
CA TYR A 226 1.99 -6.81 -9.28
C TYR A 226 2.03 -5.52 -8.44
N TYR A 227 2.67 -5.52 -7.27
CA TYR A 227 2.68 -4.33 -6.43
C TYR A 227 3.45 -3.17 -7.05
N CYS A 228 4.52 -3.43 -7.79
CA CYS A 228 5.14 -2.41 -8.63
C CYS A 228 4.17 -1.85 -9.68
N ALA A 229 3.44 -2.71 -10.40
CA ALA A 229 2.43 -2.28 -11.37
C ALA A 229 1.34 -1.42 -10.70
N THR A 230 0.95 -1.73 -9.46
CA THR A 230 -0.04 -0.91 -8.73
C THR A 230 0.44 0.54 -8.56
N GLY A 231 1.72 0.76 -8.21
CA GLY A 231 2.28 2.12 -8.10
C GLY A 231 2.44 2.82 -9.44
N ALA A 232 2.86 2.06 -10.46
CA ALA A 232 2.99 2.58 -11.81
C ALA A 232 1.64 3.07 -12.37
N TYR A 233 0.59 2.27 -12.22
CA TYR A 233 -0.76 2.67 -12.61
C TYR A 233 -1.33 3.79 -11.75
N MET A 234 -1.04 3.84 -10.44
CA MET A 234 -1.44 4.97 -9.60
C MET A 234 -0.87 6.28 -10.14
N GLU A 235 0.44 6.30 -10.41
CA GLU A 235 1.14 7.47 -10.94
C GLU A 235 0.54 7.94 -12.28
N TYR A 236 0.25 7.00 -13.18
CA TYR A 236 -0.40 7.30 -14.45
C TYR A 236 -1.82 7.86 -14.27
N VAL A 237 -2.64 7.20 -13.45
CA VAL A 237 -4.04 7.57 -13.26
C VAL A 237 -4.18 8.93 -12.60
N VAL A 238 -3.32 9.25 -11.63
CA VAL A 238 -3.37 10.54 -10.92
C VAL A 238 -2.92 11.70 -11.82
N ASN A 239 -1.90 11.49 -12.66
CA ASN A 239 -1.26 12.59 -13.39
C ASN A 239 -1.63 12.70 -14.88
N HIS A 240 -2.01 11.61 -15.55
CA HIS A 240 -2.14 11.55 -17.01
C HIS A 240 -3.48 11.05 -17.52
N ASP A 241 -4.25 10.35 -16.70
CA ASP A 241 -5.56 9.85 -17.09
C ASP A 241 -6.59 10.98 -17.13
N THR A 242 -6.83 11.51 -18.33
CA THR A 242 -7.80 12.59 -18.54
C THR A 242 -9.24 12.09 -18.49
N PRO A 243 -10.18 12.83 -17.88
CA PRO A 243 -11.48 12.28 -17.57
C PRO A 243 -12.39 12.25 -18.81
N SER A 244 -12.67 11.06 -19.34
CA SER A 244 -14.00 10.78 -19.87
C SER A 244 -14.72 9.62 -19.13
N PRO A 245 -14.66 9.51 -17.78
CA PRO A 245 -15.27 8.42 -17.03
C PRO A 245 -16.79 8.57 -16.85
N VAL A 246 -17.42 9.51 -17.58
CA VAL A 246 -18.89 9.66 -17.55
C VAL A 246 -19.58 8.48 -18.22
N THR A 247 -18.87 7.73 -19.07
CA THR A 247 -19.34 6.49 -19.67
C THR A 247 -18.67 5.28 -19.03
N VAL A 248 -19.37 4.15 -19.08
CA VAL A 248 -18.84 2.86 -18.68
C VAL A 248 -17.57 2.51 -19.47
N ASP A 249 -17.57 2.72 -20.79
CA ASP A 249 -16.38 2.47 -21.62
C ASP A 249 -15.18 3.30 -21.18
N GLY A 250 -15.41 4.56 -20.79
CA GLY A 250 -14.37 5.44 -20.26
C GLY A 250 -13.83 4.99 -18.89
N LEU A 251 -14.66 4.33 -18.07
CA LEU A 251 -14.21 3.70 -16.82
C LEU A 251 -13.31 2.49 -17.05
N MET A 252 -13.58 1.73 -18.11
CA MET A 252 -12.79 0.53 -18.43
C MET A 252 -11.39 0.87 -18.93
N GLN A 253 -11.21 2.04 -19.54
CA GLN A 253 -9.92 2.47 -20.07
C GLN A 253 -9.12 3.28 -19.03
N PRO A 254 -7.77 3.14 -18.99
CA PRO A 254 -6.94 2.31 -19.88
C PRO A 254 -6.79 0.84 -19.44
N CYS A 255 -7.53 0.40 -18.42
CA CYS A 255 -7.26 -0.87 -17.73
C CYS A 255 -7.71 -2.14 -18.47
N ALA A 256 -8.78 -2.09 -19.26
CA ALA A 256 -9.23 -3.23 -20.03
C ALA A 256 -8.26 -3.53 -21.17
N GLY A 257 -7.67 -4.73 -21.16
CA GLY A 257 -6.62 -5.16 -22.07
C GLY A 257 -5.21 -4.71 -21.66
N ALA A 258 -5.05 -4.13 -20.46
CA ALA A 258 -3.75 -3.77 -19.91
C ALA A 258 -3.13 -4.96 -19.16
N ASP A 259 -1.81 -4.98 -19.12
CA ASP A 259 -1.06 -5.90 -18.26
C ASP A 259 -1.38 -5.62 -16.77
N TYR A 260 -1.57 -6.65 -15.96
CA TYR A 260 -1.99 -6.52 -14.56
C TYR A 260 -3.27 -5.66 -14.38
N PRO A 261 -4.40 -6.04 -14.99
CA PRO A 261 -5.61 -5.23 -15.00
C PRO A 261 -6.15 -4.94 -13.58
N ALA A 262 -5.98 -5.88 -12.64
CA ALA A 262 -6.34 -5.67 -11.24
C ALA A 262 -5.55 -4.54 -10.56
N ALA A 263 -4.30 -4.31 -10.95
CA ALA A 263 -3.47 -3.21 -10.47
C ALA A 263 -3.94 -1.87 -11.06
N CYS A 264 -4.28 -1.84 -12.36
CA CYS A 264 -4.82 -0.63 -13.00
C CYS A 264 -6.19 -0.25 -12.41
N PHE A 265 -7.13 -1.20 -12.37
CA PHE A 265 -8.47 -0.96 -11.84
C PHE A 265 -8.47 -0.60 -10.35
N HIS A 266 -7.47 -1.07 -9.58
CA HIS A 266 -7.28 -0.66 -8.19
C HIS A 266 -7.21 0.86 -8.06
N TYR A 267 -6.55 1.60 -8.95
CA TYR A 267 -6.48 3.06 -8.87
C TYR A 267 -7.45 3.79 -9.79
N ARG A 268 -7.84 3.20 -10.93
CA ARG A 268 -8.80 3.82 -11.84
C ARG A 268 -10.15 4.08 -11.16
N PHE A 269 -10.72 3.09 -10.51
CA PHE A 269 -12.08 3.20 -9.98
C PHE A 269 -12.22 4.18 -8.81
N PRO A 270 -11.36 4.18 -7.78
CA PRO A 270 -11.41 5.20 -6.73
C PRO A 270 -11.32 6.64 -7.25
N ASN A 271 -10.62 6.87 -8.37
CA ASN A 271 -10.46 8.20 -8.97
C ASN A 271 -11.57 8.58 -9.96
N ALA A 272 -12.27 7.59 -10.54
CA ALA A 272 -13.22 7.83 -11.62
C ALA A 272 -14.69 7.67 -11.23
N LEU A 273 -15.02 6.80 -10.26
CA LEU A 273 -16.40 6.44 -9.92
C LEU A 273 -17.22 7.62 -9.38
N GLY A 274 -16.60 8.55 -8.65
CA GLY A 274 -17.28 9.75 -8.16
C GLY A 274 -17.87 10.59 -9.31
N THR A 275 -17.09 10.79 -10.37
CA THR A 275 -17.53 11.51 -11.58
C THR A 275 -18.59 10.72 -12.35
N TYR A 276 -18.40 9.41 -12.48
CA TYR A 276 -19.37 8.52 -13.13
C TYR A 276 -20.76 8.59 -12.47
N TYR A 277 -20.82 8.45 -11.14
CA TYR A 277 -22.07 8.52 -10.39
C TYR A 277 -22.68 9.92 -10.40
N ALA A 278 -21.85 10.98 -10.34
CA ALA A 278 -22.33 12.35 -10.46
C ALA A 278 -22.96 12.63 -11.84
N ALA A 279 -22.51 11.94 -12.89
CA ALA A 279 -23.09 12.01 -14.24
C ALA A 279 -24.36 11.14 -14.42
N GLY A 280 -24.82 10.46 -13.37
CA GLY A 280 -26.01 9.60 -13.40
C GLY A 280 -25.72 8.14 -13.75
N GLY A 281 -24.44 7.73 -13.77
CA GLY A 281 -24.05 6.33 -13.89
C GLY A 281 -24.65 5.46 -12.78
N ALA A 282 -24.92 4.19 -13.07
CA ALA A 282 -25.49 3.25 -12.11
C ALA A 282 -24.52 2.11 -11.81
N PHE A 283 -24.44 1.71 -10.54
CA PHE A 283 -23.60 0.58 -10.11
C PHE A 283 -23.90 -0.71 -10.89
N LYS A 284 -25.17 -0.95 -11.24
CA LYS A 284 -25.56 -2.11 -12.06
C LYS A 284 -24.93 -2.10 -13.45
N ASP A 285 -24.78 -0.92 -14.07
CA ASP A 285 -24.19 -0.81 -15.40
C ASP A 285 -22.68 -1.07 -15.33
N LEU A 286 -22.02 -0.62 -14.26
CA LEU A 286 -20.62 -0.97 -13.97
C LEU A 286 -20.43 -2.48 -13.81
N VAL A 287 -21.28 -3.15 -13.02
CA VAL A 287 -21.24 -4.61 -12.86
C VAL A 287 -21.44 -5.32 -14.20
N ASN A 288 -22.45 -4.91 -14.96
CA ASN A 288 -22.71 -5.51 -16.28
C ASN A 288 -21.51 -5.35 -17.22
N ALA A 289 -20.80 -4.23 -17.15
CA ALA A 289 -19.60 -3.99 -17.94
C ALA A 289 -18.46 -4.93 -17.57
N CYS A 290 -18.17 -5.11 -16.28
CA CYS A 290 -17.18 -6.09 -15.84
C CYS A 290 -17.52 -7.50 -16.34
N LEU A 291 -18.81 -7.87 -16.34
CA LEU A 291 -19.29 -9.16 -16.86
C LEU A 291 -19.14 -9.33 -18.38
N THR A 292 -18.87 -8.25 -19.13
CA THR A 292 -18.55 -8.35 -20.57
C THR A 292 -17.06 -8.58 -20.86
N LEU A 293 -16.20 -8.34 -19.86
CA LEU A 293 -14.78 -8.66 -19.94
C LEU A 293 -14.56 -10.16 -19.75
N SER A 294 -13.33 -10.62 -19.95
CA SER A 294 -12.96 -12.02 -19.78
C SER A 294 -11.59 -12.18 -19.16
N GLY A 295 -11.35 -13.27 -18.44
CA GLY A 295 -10.04 -13.57 -17.85
C GLY A 295 -9.62 -12.51 -16.84
N ASN A 296 -8.34 -12.11 -16.89
CA ASN A 296 -7.76 -11.18 -15.92
C ASN A 296 -8.42 -9.80 -15.96
N ASP A 297 -8.90 -9.33 -17.11
CA ASP A 297 -9.63 -8.07 -17.22
C ASP A 297 -10.91 -8.07 -16.37
N GLN A 298 -11.64 -9.18 -16.39
CA GLN A 298 -12.87 -9.34 -15.60
C GLN A 298 -12.54 -9.35 -14.11
N LEU A 299 -11.55 -10.15 -13.69
CA LEU A 299 -11.09 -10.22 -12.30
C LEU A 299 -10.60 -8.85 -11.82
N GLY A 300 -9.82 -8.16 -12.65
CA GLY A 300 -9.33 -6.82 -12.34
C GLY A 300 -10.44 -5.80 -12.19
N CYS A 301 -11.46 -5.84 -13.04
CA CYS A 301 -12.62 -4.98 -12.95
C CYS A 301 -13.38 -5.20 -11.63
N PHE A 302 -13.59 -6.46 -11.22
CA PHE A 302 -14.23 -6.77 -9.94
C PHE A 302 -13.36 -6.39 -8.72
N HIS A 303 -12.05 -6.59 -8.80
CA HIS A 303 -11.11 -6.09 -7.80
C HIS A 303 -11.23 -4.58 -7.63
N GLY A 304 -11.26 -3.86 -8.76
CA GLY A 304 -11.51 -2.42 -8.81
C GLY A 304 -12.86 -2.02 -8.24
N ILE A 305 -13.93 -2.80 -8.46
CA ILE A 305 -15.25 -2.52 -7.84
C ILE A 305 -15.12 -2.50 -6.33
N GLY A 306 -14.47 -3.52 -5.75
CA GLY A 306 -14.21 -3.57 -4.32
C GLY A 306 -13.47 -2.33 -3.84
N ASN A 307 -12.28 -2.09 -4.38
CA ASN A 307 -11.44 -0.96 -3.93
C ASN A 307 -12.09 0.40 -4.20
N GLY A 308 -12.79 0.57 -5.32
CA GLY A 308 -13.48 1.80 -5.70
C GLY A 308 -14.58 2.22 -4.72
N HIS A 309 -15.10 1.29 -3.93
CA HIS A 309 -16.19 1.53 -2.96
C HIS A 309 -15.75 1.42 -1.50
N TYR A 310 -14.44 1.40 -1.21
CA TYR A 310 -13.93 1.31 0.16
C TYR A 310 -14.41 2.48 1.05
N LEU A 311 -14.44 3.72 0.55
CA LEU A 311 -14.92 4.89 1.31
C LEU A 311 -16.41 4.78 1.69
N PRO A 312 -17.34 4.50 0.75
CA PRO A 312 -18.71 4.15 1.10
C PRO A 312 -18.81 3.05 2.16
N ALA A 313 -18.01 1.99 2.06
CA ALA A 313 -18.02 0.89 3.04
C ALA A 313 -17.51 1.32 4.42
N VAL A 314 -16.41 2.08 4.51
CA VAL A 314 -15.88 2.68 5.75
C VAL A 314 -16.93 3.56 6.42
N ARG A 315 -17.71 4.31 5.62
CA ARG A 315 -18.80 5.19 6.09
C ARG A 315 -20.09 4.45 6.44
N GLY A 316 -20.15 3.13 6.25
CA GLY A 316 -21.36 2.32 6.46
C GLY A 316 -22.49 2.59 5.46
N GLN A 317 -22.16 3.16 4.30
CA GLN A 317 -23.11 3.47 3.23
C GLN A 317 -23.29 2.31 2.23
N ALA A 318 -22.35 1.36 2.25
CA ALA A 318 -22.40 0.11 1.50
C ALA A 318 -21.86 -1.03 2.37
N THR A 319 -22.30 -2.25 2.06
CA THR A 319 -21.85 -3.49 2.71
C THR A 319 -21.11 -4.36 1.72
N LEU A 320 -20.24 -5.25 2.22
CA LEU A 320 -19.52 -6.23 1.39
C LEU A 320 -20.47 -7.01 0.47
N GLY A 321 -21.58 -7.53 1.01
CA GLY A 321 -22.56 -8.29 0.22
C GLY A 321 -23.31 -7.47 -0.83
N GLN A 322 -23.43 -6.14 -0.66
CA GLN A 322 -24.03 -5.28 -1.69
C GLN A 322 -23.08 -5.00 -2.85
N LEU A 323 -21.76 -5.06 -2.62
CA LEU A 323 -20.74 -4.71 -3.61
C LEU A 323 -20.18 -5.94 -4.31
N CYS A 324 -19.95 -7.04 -3.57
CA CYS A 324 -19.16 -8.19 -4.01
C CYS A 324 -19.96 -9.50 -4.06
N ALA A 325 -21.24 -9.44 -4.41
CA ALA A 325 -22.10 -10.62 -4.60
C ALA A 325 -22.41 -10.94 -6.08
N TYR A 326 -21.65 -10.35 -7.00
CA TYR A 326 -21.85 -10.46 -8.45
C TYR A 326 -20.74 -11.28 -9.09
N GLY A 327 -21.01 -11.83 -10.27
CA GLY A 327 -20.05 -12.67 -10.98
C GLY A 327 -19.95 -14.08 -10.41
N ASN A 328 -18.90 -14.78 -10.84
CA ASN A 328 -18.57 -16.12 -10.35
C ASN A 328 -17.84 -16.05 -8.99
N HIS A 329 -17.36 -17.18 -8.50
CA HIS A 329 -16.65 -17.25 -7.23
C HIS A 329 -15.38 -16.38 -7.21
N ASP A 330 -14.60 -16.39 -8.29
CA ASP A 330 -13.32 -15.68 -8.36
C ASP A 330 -13.54 -14.16 -8.49
N ASP A 331 -14.58 -13.74 -9.21
CA ASP A 331 -15.03 -12.34 -9.26
C ASP A 331 -15.37 -11.80 -7.86
N GLN A 332 -16.10 -12.60 -7.06
CA GLN A 332 -16.46 -12.25 -5.69
C GLN A 332 -15.25 -12.27 -4.76
N TYR A 333 -14.31 -13.21 -4.98
CA TYR A 333 -13.06 -13.31 -4.24
C TYR A 333 -12.23 -12.03 -4.41
N VAL A 334 -11.91 -11.66 -5.65
CA VAL A 334 -11.08 -10.48 -5.92
C VAL A 334 -11.79 -9.17 -5.56
N CYS A 335 -13.12 -9.08 -5.72
CA CYS A 335 -13.86 -7.93 -5.20
C CYS A 335 -13.76 -7.80 -3.68
N THR A 336 -13.88 -8.91 -2.95
CA THR A 336 -13.77 -8.92 -1.49
C THR A 336 -12.37 -8.49 -1.05
N GLU A 337 -11.32 -9.04 -1.66
CA GLU A 337 -9.94 -8.64 -1.41
C GLU A 337 -9.72 -7.14 -1.70
N GLY A 338 -10.13 -6.67 -2.87
CA GLY A 338 -9.94 -5.26 -3.27
C GLY A 338 -10.67 -4.28 -2.36
N LEU A 339 -11.86 -4.64 -1.85
CA LEU A 339 -12.56 -3.83 -0.86
C LEU A 339 -11.82 -3.77 0.48
N ILE A 340 -11.37 -4.94 0.94
CA ILE A 340 -10.97 -5.12 2.33
C ILE A 340 -9.49 -4.86 2.57
N GLU A 341 -8.59 -5.12 1.62
CA GLU A 341 -7.14 -4.94 1.82
C GLU A 341 -6.79 -3.48 2.19
N ARG A 342 -7.39 -2.51 1.49
CA ARG A 342 -7.19 -1.08 1.77
C ARG A 342 -7.79 -0.68 3.11
N MET A 343 -8.97 -1.22 3.44
CA MET A 343 -9.60 -1.01 4.74
C MET A 343 -8.78 -1.65 5.87
N GLY A 344 -8.22 -2.84 5.69
CA GLY A 344 -7.41 -3.54 6.69
C GLY A 344 -6.19 -2.72 7.08
N ARG A 345 -5.57 -2.04 6.10
CA ARG A 345 -4.43 -1.15 6.34
C ARG A 345 -4.82 0.14 7.05
N TYR A 346 -5.81 0.87 6.53
CA TYR A 346 -6.08 2.25 6.98
C TYR A 346 -7.24 2.38 7.98
N ASN A 347 -8.11 1.37 8.06
CA ASN A 347 -9.30 1.35 8.90
C ASN A 347 -9.60 -0.08 9.45
N PRO A 348 -8.67 -0.71 10.19
CA PRO A 348 -8.74 -2.13 10.54
C PRO A 348 -10.05 -2.51 11.26
N ASP A 349 -10.50 -1.70 12.22
CA ASP A 349 -11.77 -1.94 12.93
C ASP A 349 -12.99 -1.92 11.99
N LYS A 350 -12.97 -1.05 10.97
CA LYS A 350 -14.03 -0.94 9.97
C LYS A 350 -13.96 -2.09 8.97
N ALA A 351 -12.77 -2.59 8.65
CA ALA A 351 -12.58 -3.78 7.83
C ALA A 351 -13.23 -5.00 8.50
N VAL A 352 -12.94 -5.25 9.78
CA VAL A 352 -13.55 -6.33 10.55
C VAL A 352 -15.08 -6.17 10.62
N ALA A 353 -15.57 -4.96 10.86
CA ALA A 353 -17.00 -4.69 10.90
C ALA A 353 -17.72 -4.98 9.57
N GLN A 354 -17.06 -4.78 8.42
CA GLN A 354 -17.61 -5.17 7.12
C GLN A 354 -17.71 -6.69 6.98
N CYS A 355 -16.74 -7.45 7.52
CA CYS A 355 -16.78 -8.91 7.51
C CYS A 355 -17.94 -9.49 8.34
N ASP A 356 -18.42 -8.76 9.34
CA ASP A 356 -19.59 -9.19 10.14
C ASP A 356 -20.94 -8.95 9.43
N THR A 357 -20.94 -8.28 8.26
CA THR A 357 -22.16 -8.08 7.45
C THR A 357 -22.51 -9.26 6.55
N VAL A 358 -21.61 -10.23 6.41
CA VAL A 358 -21.80 -11.43 5.60
C VAL A 358 -21.93 -12.67 6.50
N ASP A 359 -22.74 -13.63 6.05
CA ASP A 359 -22.94 -14.89 6.77
C ASP A 359 -21.62 -15.68 6.90
N ALA A 360 -21.56 -16.57 7.90
CA ALA A 360 -20.43 -17.48 8.06
C ALA A 360 -20.21 -18.34 6.80
N GLY A 361 -18.98 -18.34 6.29
CA GLY A 361 -18.61 -19.06 5.07
C GLY A 361 -17.32 -18.50 4.46
N TRP A 362 -17.00 -18.97 3.26
CA TRP A 362 -15.72 -18.66 2.58
C TRP A 362 -15.47 -17.15 2.43
N GLN A 363 -16.50 -16.36 2.11
CA GLN A 363 -16.35 -14.93 1.87
C GLN A 363 -16.07 -14.16 3.17
N ARG A 364 -16.64 -14.61 4.30
CA ARG A 364 -16.34 -14.05 5.62
C ARG A 364 -14.92 -14.39 6.05
N ASP A 365 -14.49 -15.63 5.84
CA ASP A 365 -13.13 -16.07 6.18
C ASP A 365 -12.08 -15.33 5.34
N LEU A 366 -12.35 -15.16 4.05
CA LEU A 366 -11.54 -14.33 3.14
C LEU A 366 -11.47 -12.88 3.60
N CYS A 367 -12.62 -12.27 3.92
CA CYS A 367 -12.69 -10.91 4.41
C CYS A 367 -11.85 -10.72 5.67
N LEU A 368 -11.96 -11.61 6.66
CA LEU A 368 -11.18 -11.53 7.89
C LEU A 368 -9.68 -11.70 7.63
N ALA A 369 -9.29 -12.59 6.71
CA ALA A 369 -7.90 -12.76 6.32
C ALA A 369 -7.36 -11.50 5.61
N ALA A 370 -8.10 -10.93 4.66
CA ALA A 370 -7.74 -9.70 3.98
C ALA A 370 -7.66 -8.50 4.94
N ALA A 371 -8.56 -8.43 5.94
CA ALA A 371 -8.55 -7.38 6.95
C ALA A 371 -7.31 -7.46 7.86
N GLY A 372 -6.90 -8.68 8.22
CA GLY A 372 -5.70 -8.91 9.03
C GLY A 372 -4.39 -8.71 8.26
N ARG A 373 -4.35 -9.12 6.99
CA ARG A 373 -3.20 -8.86 6.11
C ARG A 373 -3.09 -7.39 5.80
N GLY A 374 -4.14 -6.75 5.30
CA GLY A 374 -4.09 -5.38 4.78
C GLY A 374 -3.34 -5.27 3.44
N LEU A 375 -3.38 -4.07 2.87
CA LEU A 375 -2.79 -3.74 1.56
C LEU A 375 -1.27 -3.95 1.56
N TYR A 376 -0.74 -4.36 0.40
CA TYR A 376 0.69 -4.63 0.14
C TYR A 376 1.29 -5.84 0.87
N ASP A 377 0.43 -6.78 1.28
CA ASP A 377 0.86 -8.07 1.82
C ASP A 377 1.25 -9.03 0.68
N PRO A 378 2.50 -9.54 0.61
CA PRO A 378 2.93 -10.47 -0.44
C PRO A 378 2.47 -11.92 -0.22
N SER A 379 1.86 -12.24 0.93
CA SER A 379 1.48 -13.61 1.30
C SER A 379 0.10 -14.05 0.80
N LYS A 380 -0.68 -13.16 0.18
CA LYS A 380 -1.98 -13.53 -0.43
C LYS A 380 -1.78 -14.38 -1.69
N PRO A 381 -2.77 -15.16 -2.14
CA PRO A 381 -2.71 -15.84 -3.43
C PRO A 381 -2.74 -14.83 -4.59
N PHE A 382 -1.80 -14.94 -5.54
CA PHE A 382 -1.69 -14.04 -6.70
C PHE A 382 -2.14 -14.64 -8.03
N ASP A 383 -2.63 -15.89 -8.02
CA ASP A 383 -3.16 -16.60 -9.18
C ASP A 383 -4.36 -15.90 -9.84
N LEU A 384 -5.02 -14.98 -9.13
CA LEU A 384 -6.14 -14.18 -9.63
C LEU A 384 -5.77 -12.73 -10.01
N TYR A 385 -4.49 -12.37 -9.92
CA TYR A 385 -3.98 -11.01 -10.11
C TYR A 385 -2.95 -10.92 -11.24
N GLN A 386 -2.93 -11.95 -12.09
CA GLN A 386 -1.90 -12.14 -13.09
C GLN A 386 -1.97 -11.08 -14.19
N LYS A 387 -0.86 -11.03 -14.93
CA LYS A 387 -0.65 -10.15 -16.07
C LYS A 387 -1.77 -10.22 -17.10
#